data_AF-A0A5N5CYW8-F1
#
_entry.id   AF-A0A5N5CYW8-F1
#
_cell.length_a   1.000
_cell.length_b   1.000
_cell.length_c   1.000
_cell.angle_alpha   90.00
_cell.angle_beta   90.00
_cell.angle_gamma   90.00
#
_symmetry.space_group_name_H-M   'P 1'
#
loop_
_entity.id
_entity.type
_entity.pdbx_description
1 polymer ?
#
loop_
_entity_poly.entity_id
_entity_poly.type
_entity_poly.pdbx_seq_one_letter_code
_entity_poly.pdbx_strand_id
1 'polypeptide(L)'
;MVARRATIAARLGRPNAHPFTITTFPRFGTHSDVLASLTTSPALLAAPPRYRAVQHHITTRRRRAAIQPITVPLFLDRNTFSSPDALPPFITTTSSSSSASSNSSGGSGGANITFHPSEMLLGATQCCLQCTLQASSAAAALRLHDRALGPLGPLMLALSAAAPAYRGYLADTDVRWDVLRQLVDDRDGGERRRQGVFGARYGVGEVWLTELGLGGEEEEEKEEEGWGLEGL
;
A
#
# COMPACT_ATOMS: atom_id res chain seq x y z
N MET A 1 16.72 9.21 15.25
CA MET A 1 16.26 7.83 14.93
C MET A 1 17.11 6.74 15.58
N VAL A 2 18.44 6.88 15.66
CA VAL A 2 19.35 5.91 16.31
C VAL A 2 18.96 5.60 17.76
N ALA A 3 18.68 6.62 18.57
CA ALA A 3 18.26 6.45 19.97
C ALA A 3 17.02 5.53 20.11
N ARG A 4 16.02 5.68 19.23
CA ARG A 4 14.82 4.82 19.26
C ARG A 4 15.17 3.35 18.99
N ARG A 5 16.05 3.09 18.02
CA ARG A 5 16.51 1.73 17.71
C ARG A 5 17.24 1.10 18.91
N ALA A 6 18.10 1.87 19.59
CA ALA A 6 18.79 1.43 20.79
C ALA A 6 17.81 1.11 21.93
N THR A 7 16.80 1.97 22.16
CA THR A 7 15.75 1.74 23.17
C THR A 7 14.96 0.46 22.89
N ILE A 8 14.59 0.20 21.63
CA ILE A 8 13.87 -1.02 21.25
C ILE A 8 14.76 -2.24 21.45
N ALA A 9 16.01 -2.19 20.99
CA ALA A 9 16.97 -3.29 21.14
C ALA A 9 17.17 -3.69 22.61
N ALA A 10 17.28 -2.70 23.50
CA ALA A 10 17.38 -2.94 24.95
C ALA A 10 16.14 -3.62 25.57
N ARG A 11 14.96 -3.47 24.96
CA ARG A 11 13.68 -4.01 25.47
C ARG A 11 13.25 -5.33 24.86
N LEU A 12 13.87 -5.79 23.76
CA LEU A 12 13.46 -7.03 23.08
C LEU A 12 13.73 -8.30 23.90
N GLY A 13 14.68 -8.26 24.84
CA GLY A 13 14.93 -9.33 25.82
C GLY A 13 15.37 -10.69 25.25
N ARG A 14 15.60 -10.79 23.93
CA ARG A 14 16.04 -12.01 23.24
C ARG A 14 17.36 -11.73 22.50
N PRO A 15 18.37 -12.61 22.59
CA PRO A 15 19.68 -12.36 22.01
C PRO A 15 19.66 -12.28 20.47
N ASN A 16 18.73 -12.98 19.81
CA ASN A 16 18.63 -13.05 18.35
C ASN A 16 17.50 -12.18 17.77
N ALA A 17 16.92 -11.28 18.56
CA ALA A 17 15.85 -10.39 18.10
C ALA A 17 16.42 -9.00 17.81
N HIS A 18 16.25 -8.54 16.56
CA HIS A 18 16.73 -7.23 16.14
C HIS A 18 15.60 -6.41 15.52
N PRO A 19 15.48 -5.11 15.86
CA PRO A 19 14.53 -4.25 15.19
C PRO A 19 15.04 -3.92 13.78
N PHE A 20 14.25 -4.23 12.76
CA PHE A 20 14.50 -3.87 11.37
C PHE A 20 13.40 -2.94 10.85
N THR A 21 13.82 -1.95 10.05
CA THR A 21 12.92 -0.99 9.39
C THR A 21 12.77 -1.43 7.94
N ILE A 22 11.94 -2.45 7.73
CA ILE A 22 11.64 -3.02 6.41
C ILE A 22 10.22 -2.68 6.01
N THR A 23 10.01 -2.32 4.76
CA THR A 23 8.69 -1.92 4.24
C THR A 23 7.73 -3.09 4.19
N THR A 24 8.19 -4.24 3.70
CA THR A 24 7.44 -5.51 3.71
C THR A 24 8.31 -6.61 4.32
N PHE A 25 7.70 -7.55 5.05
CA PHE A 25 8.40 -8.76 5.47
C PHE A 25 8.31 -9.78 4.32
N PRO A 26 9.41 -10.09 3.59
CA PRO A 26 9.32 -10.76 2.29
C PRO A 26 8.63 -12.12 2.34
N ARG A 27 8.80 -12.85 3.45
CA ARG A 27 8.25 -14.20 3.65
C ARG A 27 6.90 -14.23 4.37
N PHE A 28 6.29 -13.09 4.68
CA PHE A 28 5.00 -13.10 5.36
C PHE A 28 3.91 -13.54 4.38
N GLY A 29 3.09 -14.50 4.80
CA GLY A 29 2.07 -15.09 3.94
C GLY A 29 2.61 -16.16 3.01
N THR A 30 3.73 -16.81 3.33
CA THR A 30 4.09 -18.07 2.66
C THR A 30 3.04 -19.15 2.92
N HIS A 31 3.13 -20.26 2.18
CA HIS A 31 2.20 -21.39 2.33
C HIS A 31 2.03 -21.84 3.80
N SER A 32 3.14 -21.89 4.56
CA SER A 32 3.13 -22.17 6.01
C SER A 32 2.25 -21.23 6.82
N ASP A 33 2.33 -19.93 6.53
CA ASP A 33 1.63 -18.89 7.28
C ASP A 33 0.14 -18.91 6.97
N VAL A 34 -0.21 -19.19 5.71
CA VAL A 34 -1.59 -19.36 5.27
C VAL A 34 -2.22 -20.58 5.93
N LEU A 35 -1.52 -21.73 5.93
CA LEU A 35 -1.99 -22.94 6.61
C LEU A 35 -2.18 -22.73 8.12
N ALA A 36 -1.28 -21.97 8.75
CA ALA A 36 -1.38 -21.57 10.15
C ALA A 36 -2.39 -20.42 10.38
N SER A 37 -3.12 -19.98 9.35
CA SER A 37 -4.08 -18.87 9.38
C SER A 37 -3.51 -17.54 9.91
N LEU A 38 -2.17 -17.37 9.88
CA LEU A 38 -1.50 -16.18 10.42
C LEU A 38 -1.88 -14.91 9.67
N THR A 39 -2.15 -15.01 8.36
CA THR A 39 -2.51 -13.87 7.50
C THR A 39 -3.91 -13.29 7.78
N THR A 40 -4.74 -14.02 8.53
CA THR A 40 -6.09 -13.59 8.95
C THR A 40 -6.28 -13.59 10.47
N SER A 41 -5.36 -14.18 11.23
CA SER A 41 -5.46 -14.34 12.67
C SER A 41 -5.30 -13.00 13.39
N PRO A 42 -6.17 -12.68 14.37
CA PRO A 42 -5.99 -11.49 15.20
C PRO A 42 -4.77 -11.57 16.11
N ALA A 43 -4.09 -12.72 16.21
CA ALA A 43 -2.91 -12.91 17.05
C ALA A 43 -1.71 -12.04 16.66
N LEU A 44 -1.63 -11.63 15.38
CA LEU A 44 -0.58 -10.73 14.90
C LEU A 44 -0.95 -9.24 15.02
N LEU A 45 -2.17 -8.93 15.47
CA LEU A 45 -2.57 -7.56 15.73
C LEU A 45 -1.97 -7.06 17.04
N ALA A 46 -1.68 -5.76 17.08
CA ALA A 46 -1.33 -5.11 18.33
C ALA A 46 -2.51 -5.18 19.33
N ALA A 47 -2.18 -5.27 20.62
CA ALA A 47 -3.13 -5.48 21.71
C ALA A 47 -4.33 -4.49 21.77
N PRO A 48 -4.20 -3.20 21.42
CA PRO A 48 -5.32 -2.27 21.49
C PRO A 48 -6.53 -2.73 20.63
N PRO A 49 -7.77 -2.66 21.15
CA PRO A 49 -8.95 -3.26 20.50
C PRO A 49 -9.28 -2.63 19.15
N ARG A 50 -8.83 -1.40 18.90
CA ARG A 50 -9.05 -0.68 17.63
C ARG A 50 -8.60 -1.48 16.40
N TYR A 51 -7.49 -2.21 16.49
CA TYR A 51 -6.94 -2.94 15.35
C TYR A 51 -7.80 -4.14 14.99
N ARG A 52 -8.33 -4.82 16.00
CA ARG A 52 -9.27 -5.93 15.85
C ARG A 52 -10.60 -5.46 15.28
N ALA A 53 -11.10 -4.31 15.76
CA ALA A 53 -12.34 -3.72 15.25
C ALA A 53 -12.21 -3.35 13.76
N VAL A 54 -11.12 -2.68 13.35
CA VAL A 54 -10.86 -2.33 11.95
C VAL A 54 -10.82 -3.58 11.08
N GLN A 55 -10.05 -4.60 11.47
CA GLN A 55 -9.99 -5.86 10.71
C GLN A 55 -11.37 -6.50 10.58
N HIS A 56 -12.12 -6.57 11.67
CA HIS A 56 -13.46 -7.17 11.68
C HIS A 56 -14.43 -6.43 10.76
N HIS A 57 -14.46 -5.09 10.80
CA HIS A 57 -15.36 -4.30 9.96
C HIS A 57 -15.03 -4.43 8.48
N ILE A 58 -13.75 -4.32 8.10
CA ILE A 58 -13.32 -4.47 6.70
C ILE A 58 -13.66 -5.88 6.20
N THR A 59 -13.25 -6.92 6.93
CA THR A 59 -13.48 -8.31 6.49
C THR A 59 -14.96 -8.68 6.42
N THR A 60 -15.80 -8.17 7.34
CA THR A 60 -17.24 -8.44 7.34
C THR A 60 -17.93 -7.78 6.15
N ARG A 61 -17.57 -6.55 5.80
CA ARG A 61 -18.08 -5.89 4.58
C ARG A 61 -17.65 -6.65 3.33
N ARG A 62 -16.41 -7.11 3.30
CA ARG A 62 -15.86 -7.88 2.17
C ARG A 62 -16.51 -9.24 1.99
N ARG A 63 -16.81 -9.99 3.05
CA ARG A 63 -17.47 -11.30 2.94
C ARG A 63 -18.83 -11.25 2.26
N ARG A 64 -19.51 -10.10 2.30
CA ARG A 64 -20.81 -9.89 1.64
C ARG A 64 -20.68 -9.63 0.15
N ALA A 65 -19.47 -9.35 -0.34
CA ALA A 65 -19.19 -9.09 -1.75
C ALA A 65 -18.25 -10.20 -2.27
N ALA A 66 -18.57 -10.81 -3.41
CA ALA A 66 -17.64 -11.68 -4.11
C ALA A 66 -16.49 -10.83 -4.72
N ILE A 67 -15.56 -10.39 -3.87
CA ILE A 67 -14.44 -9.55 -4.26
C ILE A 67 -13.39 -10.43 -4.93
N GLN A 68 -12.92 -9.98 -6.09
CA GLN A 68 -11.86 -10.66 -6.82
C GLN A 68 -10.57 -10.70 -5.99
N PRO A 69 -9.77 -11.78 -6.11
CA PRO A 69 -8.45 -11.83 -5.53
C PRO A 69 -7.59 -10.66 -6.00
N ILE A 70 -6.71 -10.18 -5.12
CA ILE A 70 -5.79 -9.08 -5.43
C ILE A 70 -4.55 -9.69 -6.06
N THR A 71 -4.12 -9.17 -7.20
CA THR A 71 -2.99 -9.70 -7.95
C THR A 71 -1.86 -8.69 -8.01
N VAL A 72 -0.64 -9.20 -7.86
CA VAL A 72 0.62 -8.46 -8.04
C VAL A 72 1.43 -9.21 -9.09
N PRO A 73 1.98 -8.55 -10.11
CA PRO A 73 2.76 -9.23 -11.13
C PRO A 73 3.99 -9.90 -10.52
N LEU A 74 4.26 -11.15 -10.92
CA LEU A 74 5.40 -11.94 -10.50
C LEU A 74 6.61 -11.61 -11.38
N PHE A 75 7.78 -11.41 -10.78
CA PHE A 75 9.02 -11.29 -11.53
C PHE A 75 9.40 -12.65 -12.15
N LEU A 76 9.55 -12.66 -13.48
CA LEU A 76 9.86 -13.87 -14.26
C LEU A 76 11.35 -13.94 -14.58
N ASP A 77 12.07 -14.78 -13.85
CA ASP A 77 13.45 -15.19 -14.14
C ASP A 77 13.46 -16.48 -14.98
N ARG A 78 14.63 -16.81 -15.53
CA ARG A 78 14.89 -18.01 -16.34
C ARG A 78 14.41 -19.30 -15.67
N ASN A 79 14.49 -19.37 -14.35
CA ASN A 79 14.18 -20.56 -13.57
C ASN A 79 12.92 -20.44 -12.70
N THR A 80 12.10 -19.40 -12.85
CA THR A 80 10.93 -19.16 -11.97
C THR A 80 9.95 -20.33 -11.94
N PHE A 81 9.82 -21.07 -13.05
CA PHE A 81 8.93 -22.25 -13.16
C PHE A 81 9.68 -23.58 -13.32
N SER A 82 11.00 -23.59 -13.13
CA SER A 82 11.82 -24.78 -13.38
C SER A 82 11.81 -25.78 -12.23
N SER A 83 11.24 -25.44 -11.08
CA SER A 83 11.14 -26.37 -9.95
C SER A 83 10.11 -27.46 -10.25
N PRO A 84 10.39 -28.72 -9.90
CA PRO A 84 9.45 -29.83 -10.05
C PRO A 84 8.27 -29.76 -9.06
N ASP A 85 8.36 -28.91 -8.03
CA ASP A 85 7.29 -28.70 -7.06
C ASP A 85 6.12 -27.96 -7.69
N ALA A 86 4.90 -28.41 -7.38
CA ALA A 86 3.69 -27.71 -7.76
C ALA A 86 3.73 -26.27 -7.23
N LEU A 87 3.45 -25.31 -8.12
CA LEU A 87 3.36 -23.90 -7.73
C LEU A 87 2.35 -23.77 -6.58
N PRO A 88 2.66 -22.94 -5.56
CA PRO A 88 1.75 -22.77 -4.45
C PRO A 88 0.45 -22.11 -4.94
N PRO A 89 -0.68 -22.31 -4.23
CA PRO A 89 -2.02 -21.90 -4.69
C PRO A 89 -2.19 -20.39 -4.85
N PHE A 90 -1.28 -19.59 -4.30
CA PHE A 90 -1.26 -18.13 -4.43
C PHE A 90 -0.42 -17.65 -5.63
N ILE A 91 0.12 -18.54 -6.46
CA ILE A 91 0.75 -18.18 -7.73
C ILE A 91 -0.20 -18.62 -8.86
N THR A 92 -0.59 -17.67 -9.70
CA THR A 92 -1.49 -17.93 -10.83
C THR A 92 -0.75 -17.65 -12.14
N THR A 93 -0.69 -18.64 -13.03
CA THR A 93 -0.13 -18.52 -14.38
C THR A 93 -1.25 -18.32 -15.39
N THR A 94 -1.12 -17.37 -16.31
CA THR A 94 -2.17 -17.07 -17.31
C THR A 94 -2.29 -18.13 -18.42
N SER A 95 -1.52 -19.21 -18.36
CA SER A 95 -1.45 -20.25 -19.41
C SER A 95 -2.46 -21.38 -19.28
N SER A 96 -3.32 -21.40 -18.25
CA SER A 96 -4.20 -22.57 -18.03
C SER A 96 -5.51 -22.24 -17.31
N SER A 97 -6.46 -21.59 -18.00
CA SER A 97 -7.89 -21.95 -18.02
C SER A 97 -8.71 -20.88 -18.74
N SER A 98 -9.24 -21.24 -19.91
CA SER A 98 -10.26 -20.54 -20.66
C SER A 98 -11.57 -20.37 -19.87
N SER A 99 -12.04 -19.14 -19.68
CA SER A 99 -13.38 -18.67 -20.13
C SER A 99 -13.74 -17.27 -19.56
N ALA A 100 -14.20 -16.40 -20.46
CA ALA A 100 -14.98 -15.17 -20.24
C ALA A 100 -14.24 -13.83 -19.97
N SER A 101 -14.15 -13.07 -21.07
CA SER A 101 -14.37 -11.62 -21.19
C SER A 101 -13.21 -10.64 -20.96
N SER A 102 -12.76 -10.12 -22.11
CA SER A 102 -12.44 -8.73 -22.43
C SER A 102 -10.97 -8.40 -22.69
N ASN A 103 -10.80 -7.75 -23.85
CA ASN A 103 -9.57 -7.40 -24.53
C ASN A 103 -8.55 -6.71 -23.62
N SER A 104 -7.36 -7.30 -23.51
CA SER A 104 -6.12 -6.53 -23.35
C SER A 104 -5.08 -7.10 -24.30
N SER A 105 -4.56 -6.19 -25.13
CA SER A 105 -3.59 -6.40 -26.18
C SER A 105 -2.25 -6.90 -25.65
N GLY A 106 -1.76 -8.01 -26.21
CA GLY A 106 -0.34 -8.32 -26.39
C GLY A 106 0.54 -8.29 -25.14
N GLY A 107 0.64 -9.42 -24.44
CA GLY A 107 1.67 -9.63 -23.42
C GLY A 107 2.00 -11.11 -23.27
N SER A 108 3.30 -11.43 -23.34
CA SER A 108 3.89 -12.72 -22.93
C SER A 108 3.19 -13.28 -21.69
N GLY A 109 2.92 -14.60 -21.65
CA GLY A 109 2.19 -15.25 -20.56
C GLY A 109 2.68 -14.80 -19.18
N GLY A 110 1.84 -14.07 -18.46
CA GLY A 110 2.17 -13.49 -17.16
C GLY A 110 1.89 -14.47 -16.02
N ALA A 111 2.57 -14.28 -14.90
CA ALA A 111 2.19 -14.89 -13.63
C ALA A 111 2.01 -13.83 -12.57
N ASN A 112 1.15 -14.11 -11.60
CA ASN A 112 0.79 -13.19 -10.55
C ASN A 112 0.90 -13.85 -9.18
N ILE A 113 1.33 -13.07 -8.18
CA ILE A 113 1.16 -13.35 -6.76
C ILE A 113 -0.24 -12.88 -6.36
N THR A 114 -1.04 -13.80 -5.85
CA THR A 114 -2.44 -13.59 -5.52
C THR A 114 -2.65 -13.52 -4.01
N PHE A 115 -3.49 -12.58 -3.57
CA PHE A 115 -3.88 -12.39 -2.18
C PHE A 115 -5.38 -12.56 -2.04
N HIS A 116 -5.79 -13.32 -1.01
CA HIS A 116 -7.19 -13.45 -0.71
C HIS A 116 -7.71 -12.15 -0.04
N PRO A 117 -8.89 -11.64 -0.39
CA PRO A 117 -9.39 -10.37 0.14
C PRO A 117 -9.58 -10.33 1.67
N SER A 118 -9.60 -11.47 2.36
CA SER A 118 -9.67 -11.49 3.83
C SER A 118 -8.31 -11.30 4.51
N GLU A 119 -7.20 -11.35 3.79
CA GLU A 119 -5.84 -11.29 4.33
C GLU A 119 -5.34 -9.85 4.49
N MET A 120 -6.16 -9.02 5.13
CA MET A 120 -5.91 -7.60 5.36
C MET A 120 -4.53 -7.34 6.00
N LEU A 121 -4.04 -8.27 6.83
CA LEU A 121 -2.76 -8.14 7.51
C LEU A 121 -1.58 -8.04 6.53
N LEU A 122 -1.65 -8.65 5.35
CA LEU A 122 -0.56 -8.59 4.37
C LEU A 122 -0.35 -7.17 3.81
N GLY A 123 -1.39 -6.33 3.84
CA GLY A 123 -1.28 -4.90 3.59
C GLY A 123 -0.97 -4.14 4.87
N ALA A 124 -1.79 -4.31 5.92
CA ALA A 124 -1.74 -3.47 7.12
C ALA A 124 -0.45 -3.61 7.96
N THR A 125 0.34 -4.68 7.78
CA THR A 125 1.61 -4.90 8.50
C THR A 125 2.82 -4.24 7.81
N GLN A 126 2.62 -3.60 6.67
CA GLN A 126 3.69 -2.92 5.95
C GLN A 126 4.11 -1.64 6.68
N CYS A 127 5.41 -1.36 6.71
CA CYS A 127 5.97 -0.17 7.34
C CYS A 127 6.18 0.96 6.33
N CYS A 128 6.23 2.19 6.83
CA CYS A 128 6.55 3.36 6.03
C CYS A 128 7.26 4.43 6.87
N LEU A 129 7.94 5.33 6.17
CA LEU A 129 8.38 6.59 6.75
C LEU A 129 7.30 7.64 6.49
N GLN A 130 6.89 8.34 7.54
CA GLN A 130 5.95 9.45 7.45
C GLN A 130 6.60 10.67 8.09
N CYS A 131 6.42 11.83 7.45
CA CYS A 131 6.82 13.13 7.95
C CYS A 131 5.58 14.03 8.04
N THR A 132 5.50 14.83 9.09
CA THR A 132 4.42 15.81 9.29
C THR A 132 5.07 17.18 9.38
N LEU A 133 4.65 18.09 8.51
CA LEU A 133 5.16 19.45 8.43
C LEU A 133 4.11 20.40 9.02
N GLN A 134 4.57 21.40 9.77
CA GLN A 134 3.72 22.47 10.27
C GLN A 134 3.94 23.72 9.40
N ALA A 135 2.84 24.28 8.88
CA ALA A 135 2.86 25.55 8.17
C ALA A 135 2.61 26.73 9.12
N SER A 136 2.88 27.96 8.65
CA SER A 136 2.66 29.20 9.39
C SER A 136 1.18 29.57 9.54
N SER A 137 0.35 29.23 8.56
CA SER A 137 -1.08 29.51 8.52
C SER A 137 -1.86 28.38 7.84
N ALA A 138 -3.19 28.40 7.97
CA ALA A 138 -4.05 27.44 7.26
C ALA A 138 -3.93 27.59 5.74
N ALA A 139 -3.87 28.82 5.23
CA ALA A 139 -3.68 29.10 3.81
C ALA A 139 -2.34 28.55 3.30
N ALA A 140 -1.24 28.77 4.04
CA ALA A 140 0.07 28.20 3.71
C ALA A 140 0.06 26.66 3.76
N ALA A 141 -0.69 26.05 4.69
CA ALA A 141 -0.84 24.60 4.76
C ALA A 141 -1.54 24.02 3.52
N LEU A 142 -2.60 24.68 3.04
CA LEU A 142 -3.32 24.29 1.82
C LEU A 142 -2.42 24.41 0.59
N ARG A 143 -1.70 25.53 0.44
CA ARG A 143 -0.72 25.73 -0.64
C ARG A 143 0.38 24.66 -0.60
N LEU A 144 0.91 24.35 0.59
CA LEU A 144 1.93 23.31 0.76
C LEU A 144 1.40 21.92 0.40
N HIS A 145 0.19 21.59 0.84
CA HIS A 145 -0.47 20.32 0.52
C HIS A 145 -0.62 20.13 -0.99
N ASP A 146 -1.21 21.11 -1.67
CA ASP A 146 -1.55 20.98 -3.08
C ASP A 146 -0.35 21.18 -3.99
N ARG A 147 0.38 22.29 -3.83
CA ARG A 147 1.42 22.67 -4.80
C ARG A 147 2.71 21.85 -4.63
N ALA A 148 3.02 21.39 -3.42
CA ALA A 148 4.25 20.66 -3.14
C ALA A 148 4.02 19.18 -2.85
N LEU A 149 3.20 18.85 -1.86
CA LEU A 149 3.09 17.46 -1.37
C LEU A 149 2.33 16.53 -2.32
N GLY A 150 1.27 17.04 -2.96
CA GLY A 150 0.49 16.29 -3.96
C GLY A 150 1.34 15.71 -5.09
N PRO A 151 2.05 16.52 -5.91
CA PRO A 151 2.88 16.02 -7.00
C PRO A 151 4.12 15.27 -6.52
N LEU A 152 4.67 15.60 -5.35
CA LEU A 152 5.85 14.94 -4.81
C LEU A 152 5.56 13.53 -4.27
N GLY A 153 4.32 13.23 -3.90
CA GLY A 153 3.88 11.93 -3.39
C GLY A 153 4.32 10.73 -4.25
N PRO A 154 3.88 10.62 -5.53
CA PRO A 154 4.27 9.51 -6.39
C PRO A 154 5.77 9.49 -6.72
N LEU A 155 6.43 10.65 -6.83
CA LEU A 155 7.88 10.73 -7.05
C LEU A 155 8.65 10.15 -5.88
N MET A 156 8.29 10.52 -4.65
CA MET A 156 8.93 10.00 -3.44
C MET A 156 8.60 8.53 -3.23
N LEU A 157 7.42 8.06 -3.63
CA LEU A 157 7.08 6.64 -3.60
C LEU A 157 8.01 5.82 -4.48
N ALA A 158 8.28 6.28 -5.71
CA ALA A 158 9.22 5.63 -6.63
C ALA A 158 10.67 5.70 -6.12
N LEU A 159 11.12 6.87 -5.63
CA LEU A 159 12.48 7.05 -5.10
C LEU A 159 12.76 6.22 -3.83
N SER A 160 11.71 5.96 -3.03
CA SER A 160 11.81 5.18 -1.78
C SER A 160 11.34 3.74 -1.90
N ALA A 161 11.29 3.21 -3.14
CA ALA A 161 10.86 1.85 -3.41
C ALA A 161 11.67 0.83 -2.59
N ALA A 162 10.96 -0.04 -1.88
CA ALA A 162 11.55 -0.93 -0.86
C ALA A 162 10.67 -2.16 -0.59
N ALA A 163 9.78 -2.51 -1.51
CA ALA A 163 8.81 -3.61 -1.38
C ALA A 163 8.84 -4.57 -2.59
N PRO A 164 10.01 -5.14 -2.97
CA PRO A 164 10.15 -5.95 -4.18
C PRO A 164 9.68 -7.40 -4.02
N ALA A 165 9.19 -7.80 -2.85
CA ALA A 165 8.92 -9.20 -2.56
C ALA A 165 7.70 -9.40 -1.64
N TYR A 166 6.93 -10.44 -1.94
CA TYR A 166 5.76 -10.87 -1.19
C TYR A 166 5.66 -12.40 -1.16
N ARG A 167 5.24 -12.97 -0.02
CA ARG A 167 5.04 -14.42 0.17
C ARG A 167 6.25 -15.30 -0.20
N GLY A 168 7.45 -14.74 -0.18
CA GLY A 168 8.69 -15.40 -0.58
C GLY A 168 9.02 -15.33 -2.08
N TYR A 169 8.25 -14.58 -2.87
CA TYR A 169 8.44 -14.40 -4.31
C TYR A 169 8.78 -12.95 -4.64
N LEU A 170 9.58 -12.76 -5.69
CA LEU A 170 9.89 -11.43 -6.23
C LEU A 170 8.70 -10.93 -7.06
N ALA A 171 8.29 -9.70 -6.83
CA ALA A 171 7.25 -9.04 -7.60
C ALA A 171 7.87 -8.17 -8.70
N ASP A 172 7.14 -7.99 -9.79
CA ASP A 172 7.49 -7.04 -10.87
C ASP A 172 6.97 -5.63 -10.52
N THR A 173 7.16 -5.24 -9.26
CA THR A 173 6.88 -3.91 -8.71
C THR A 173 7.68 -3.73 -7.42
N ASP A 174 8.21 -2.54 -7.22
CA ASP A 174 9.09 -2.24 -6.09
C ASP A 174 8.38 -1.46 -4.96
N VAL A 175 7.11 -1.12 -5.16
CA VAL A 175 6.33 -0.27 -4.26
C VAL A 175 5.18 -1.02 -3.61
N ARG A 176 4.84 -0.64 -2.38
CA ARG A 176 3.82 -1.32 -1.57
C ARG A 176 2.39 -0.85 -1.81
N TRP A 177 2.23 0.28 -2.51
CA TRP A 177 1.03 1.11 -2.46
C TRP A 177 -0.23 0.37 -2.89
N ASP A 178 -0.17 -0.33 -4.03
CA ASP A 178 -1.33 -1.01 -4.59
C ASP A 178 -1.77 -2.20 -3.74
N VAL A 179 -0.80 -2.95 -3.17
CA VAL A 179 -1.07 -4.07 -2.27
C VAL A 179 -1.78 -3.58 -1.02
N LEU A 180 -1.23 -2.55 -0.37
CA LEU A 180 -1.80 -1.94 0.83
C LEU A 180 -3.22 -1.43 0.56
N ARG A 181 -3.37 -0.57 -0.45
CA ARG A 181 -4.63 0.04 -0.87
C ARG A 181 -5.70 -1.02 -1.09
N GLN A 182 -5.39 -2.03 -1.90
CA GLN A 182 -6.36 -3.06 -2.26
C GLN A 182 -6.69 -3.97 -1.08
N LEU A 183 -5.75 -4.25 -0.17
CA LEU A 183 -6.00 -5.12 0.99
C LEU A 183 -6.75 -4.44 2.14
N VAL A 184 -6.79 -3.10 2.19
CA VAL A 184 -7.57 -2.34 3.20
C VAL A 184 -8.83 -1.66 2.65
N ASP A 185 -9.10 -1.76 1.35
CA ASP A 185 -10.32 -1.29 0.68
C ASP A 185 -11.60 -1.93 1.24
N ASP A 186 -12.41 -1.19 1.98
CA ASP A 186 -13.66 -1.66 2.58
C ASP A 186 -14.88 -1.56 1.66
N ARG A 187 -14.70 -1.15 0.40
CA ARG A 187 -15.78 -1.04 -0.57
C ARG A 187 -16.38 -2.40 -0.91
N ASP A 188 -17.70 -2.46 -0.89
CA ASP A 188 -18.49 -3.60 -1.35
C ASP A 188 -18.60 -3.65 -2.89
N GLY A 189 -19.23 -4.70 -3.41
CA GLY A 189 -19.40 -4.86 -4.86
C GLY A 189 -20.29 -3.78 -5.50
N GLY A 190 -21.20 -3.16 -4.73
CA GLY A 190 -22.04 -2.07 -5.19
C GLY A 190 -21.26 -0.77 -5.31
N GLU A 191 -20.48 -0.40 -4.29
CA GLU A 191 -19.63 0.79 -4.24
C GLU A 191 -18.52 0.75 -5.30
N ARG A 192 -17.97 -0.43 -5.60
CA ARG A 192 -16.99 -0.61 -6.68
C ARG A 192 -17.59 -0.40 -8.08
N ARG A 193 -18.90 -0.63 -8.24
CA ARG A 193 -19.63 -0.49 -9.52
C ARG A 193 -20.35 0.84 -9.65
N ARG A 194 -20.64 1.52 -8.55
CA ARG A 194 -21.37 2.79 -8.54
C ARG A 194 -20.49 3.91 -9.07
N GLN A 195 -21.04 4.69 -9.99
CA GLN A 195 -20.51 6.01 -10.34
C GLN A 195 -20.64 6.89 -9.09
N GLY A 196 -19.51 7.34 -8.53
CA GLY A 196 -19.46 8.25 -7.37
C GLY A 196 -18.47 7.88 -6.26
N VAL A 197 -18.01 6.62 -6.17
CA VAL A 197 -16.92 6.22 -5.26
C VAL A 197 -15.69 5.85 -6.10
N PHE A 198 -14.89 6.87 -6.40
CA PHE A 198 -13.77 6.77 -7.35
C PHE A 198 -12.62 5.90 -6.84
N GLY A 199 -12.42 5.84 -5.52
CA GLY A 199 -11.28 5.15 -4.93
C GLY A 199 -11.59 4.39 -3.64
N ALA A 200 -10.64 3.51 -3.27
CA ALA A 200 -10.57 3.01 -1.91
C ALA A 200 -10.24 4.17 -0.95
N ARG A 201 -10.76 4.11 0.28
CA ARG A 201 -10.48 5.09 1.35
C ARG A 201 -8.99 5.35 1.59
N TYR A 202 -8.17 4.31 1.37
CA TYR A 202 -6.72 4.46 1.34
C TYR A 202 -6.32 4.73 -0.10
N GLY A 203 -6.13 5.99 -0.44
CA GLY A 203 -5.95 6.45 -1.81
C GLY A 203 -5.09 7.69 -1.90
N VAL A 204 -4.81 8.08 -3.14
CA VAL A 204 -4.16 9.37 -3.43
C VAL A 204 -5.18 10.47 -3.21
N GLY A 205 -4.74 11.69 -2.87
CA GLY A 205 -5.64 12.84 -2.76
C GLY A 205 -6.42 13.04 -4.07
N GLU A 206 -7.75 13.11 -3.98
CA GLU A 206 -8.63 13.19 -5.15
C GLU A 206 -8.98 14.63 -5.55
N VAL A 207 -8.72 15.60 -4.67
CA VAL A 207 -9.13 17.01 -4.84
C VAL A 207 -8.03 17.94 -4.33
N TRP A 208 -7.80 19.04 -5.04
CA TRP A 208 -6.96 20.16 -4.59
C TRP A 208 -7.76 21.03 -3.62
N LEU A 209 -7.28 21.18 -2.39
CA LEU A 209 -7.99 21.89 -1.34
C LEU A 209 -8.04 23.41 -1.54
N THR A 210 -7.09 23.99 -2.29
CA THR A 210 -7.08 25.40 -2.66
C THR A 210 -8.22 25.75 -3.60
N GLU A 211 -8.66 24.82 -4.46
CA GLU A 211 -9.79 25.03 -5.38
C GLU A 211 -11.14 25.08 -4.64
N LEU A 212 -11.19 24.61 -3.39
CA LEU A 212 -12.39 24.62 -2.55
C LEU A 212 -12.60 25.96 -1.81
N GLY A 213 -11.72 26.95 -2.00
CA GLY A 213 -11.84 28.27 -1.35
C GLY A 213 -11.65 28.25 0.17
N LEU A 214 -11.10 27.16 0.72
CA LEU A 214 -10.95 26.94 2.18
C LEU A 214 -9.86 27.81 2.83
N GLY A 215 -9.10 28.58 2.02
CA GLY A 215 -7.93 29.34 2.44
C GLY A 215 -8.18 30.79 2.89
N GLY A 216 -9.38 31.33 2.67
CA GLY A 216 -9.66 32.76 2.86
C GLY A 216 -9.02 33.66 1.78
N GLU A 217 -9.76 34.65 1.32
CA GLU A 217 -9.37 35.62 0.28
C GLU A 217 -8.48 36.74 0.86
N GLU A 218 -7.29 36.49 1.40
CA GLU A 218 -6.51 37.60 2.00
C GLU A 218 -5.00 37.66 1.72
N GLU A 219 -4.41 36.78 0.89
CA GLU A 219 -2.94 36.79 0.70
C GLU A 219 -2.42 36.76 -0.74
N GLU A 220 -3.26 36.86 -1.78
CA GLU A 220 -2.73 36.86 -3.17
C GLU A 220 -2.12 38.20 -3.62
N GLU A 221 -2.45 39.33 -3.00
CA GLU A 221 -1.95 40.65 -3.44
C GLU A 221 -0.53 41.03 -2.94
N LYS A 222 0.13 40.23 -2.09
CA LYS A 222 1.45 40.61 -1.51
C LYS A 222 2.67 39.82 -1.97
N GLU A 223 2.50 38.70 -2.69
CA GLU A 223 3.64 37.87 -3.12
C GLU A 223 4.18 38.20 -4.53
N GLU A 224 3.50 39.01 -5.35
CA GLU A 224 4.01 39.37 -6.69
C GLU A 224 5.19 40.37 -6.66
N GLU A 225 5.48 41.05 -5.55
CA GLU A 225 6.60 42.02 -5.44
C GLU A 225 7.97 41.41 -5.05
N GLY A 226 8.08 40.08 -4.91
CA GLY A 226 9.17 39.47 -4.15
C GLY A 226 10.12 38.49 -4.86
N TRP A 227 10.16 38.42 -6.19
CA TRP A 227 11.13 37.57 -6.91
C TRP A 227 11.97 38.38 -7.91
N GLY A 228 12.60 39.43 -7.42
CA GLY A 228 13.69 40.11 -8.13
C GLY A 228 14.94 39.24 -8.20
N LEU A 229 15.07 38.45 -9.27
CA LEU A 229 16.35 37.86 -9.70
C LEU A 229 17.24 38.95 -10.33
N GLU A 230 17.63 39.96 -9.54
CA GLU A 230 18.72 40.86 -9.90
C GLU A 230 19.90 40.63 -8.96
N GLY A 231 20.92 39.92 -9.46
CA GLY A 231 22.21 39.78 -8.78
C GLY A 231 22.78 38.36 -8.76
N LEU A 232 23.15 37.84 -9.93
CA LEU A 232 24.20 36.82 -10.08
C LEU A 232 24.93 37.06 -11.41
#